data_AF-A0AAD9GID6-F1
#
_entry.id   AF-A0AAD9GID6-F1
#
_cell.length_a   1.000
_cell.length_b   1.000
_cell.length_c   1.000
_cell.angle_alpha   90.00
_cell.angle_beta   90.00
_cell.angle_gamma   90.00
#
_symmetry.space_group_name_H-M   'P 1'
#
loop_
_entity.id
_entity.type
_entity.pdbx_description
1 polymer ?
#
loop_
_entity_poly.entity_id
_entity_poly.type
_entity_poly.pdbx_seq_one_letter_code
_entity_poly.pdbx_strand_id
1 'polypeptide(L)'
;MDAFDFLETLPTATLERLYQDPWACQAIFQALPSLAQQFVMRLLPSNAAIPRELLEQWVVPEPGEAKRMPPQFQAALEKLEGLRVFVDQNGGYRPHPTFQKQLMVRI
;
A
#
# COMPACT_ATOMS: atom_id res chain seq x y z
N MET A 1 -1.25 -2.15 20.64
CA MET A 1 -1.71 -2.95 19.51
C MET A 1 -2.67 -2.07 18.77
N ASP A 2 -2.17 -1.45 17.71
CA ASP A 2 -2.96 -0.51 16.94
C ASP A 2 -4.04 -1.27 16.16
N ALA A 3 -5.16 -0.61 15.84
CA ALA A 3 -6.26 -1.24 15.11
C ALA A 3 -5.78 -1.85 13.77
N PHE A 4 -4.75 -1.26 13.16
CA PHE A 4 -4.14 -1.74 11.92
C PHE A 4 -3.33 -3.01 12.09
N ASP A 5 -2.63 -3.18 13.21
CA ASP A 5 -1.92 -4.44 13.50
C ASP A 5 -2.93 -5.58 13.66
N PHE A 6 -4.12 -5.31 14.21
CA PHE A 6 -5.20 -6.29 14.25
C PHE A 6 -5.71 -6.65 12.84
N LEU A 7 -5.88 -5.66 11.95
CA LEU A 7 -6.33 -5.91 10.58
C LEU A 7 -5.38 -6.84 9.81
N GLU A 8 -4.07 -6.72 10.04
CA GLU A 8 -3.06 -7.60 9.44
C GLU A 8 -3.16 -9.06 9.90
N THR A 9 -3.76 -9.31 11.06
CA THR A 9 -4.00 -10.68 11.57
C THR A 9 -5.28 -11.32 11.02
N LEU A 10 -6.13 -10.54 10.32
CA LEU A 10 -7.40 -11.05 9.83
C LEU A 10 -7.20 -11.99 8.63
N PRO A 11 -8.05 -13.02 8.49
CA PRO A 11 -8.08 -13.84 7.28
C PRO A 11 -8.39 -12.99 6.04
N THR A 12 -7.80 -13.35 4.90
CA THR A 12 -8.01 -12.66 3.62
C THR A 12 -9.47 -12.44 3.30
N ALA A 13 -10.32 -13.46 3.45
CA ALA A 13 -11.75 -13.36 3.16
C ALA A 13 -12.49 -12.34 4.06
N THR A 14 -12.03 -12.14 5.30
CA THR A 14 -12.60 -11.15 6.22
C THR A 14 -12.16 -9.74 5.83
N LEU A 15 -10.89 -9.58 5.50
CA LEU A 15 -10.32 -8.30 5.07
C LEU A 15 -10.87 -7.87 3.70
N GLU A 16 -11.12 -8.81 2.79
CA GLU A 16 -11.80 -8.53 1.51
C GLU A 16 -13.23 -8.01 1.71
N ARG A 17 -13.98 -8.55 2.68
CA ARG A 17 -15.32 -8.01 3.03
C ARG A 17 -15.21 -6.60 3.59
N LEU A 18 -14.22 -6.33 4.44
CA LEU A 18 -13.96 -4.98 4.94
C LEU A 18 -13.68 -4.01 3.79
N TYR A 19 -12.95 -4.45 2.76
CA TYR A 19 -12.67 -3.66 1.57
C TYR A 19 -13.88 -3.43 0.66
N GLN A 20 -15.04 -4.05 0.92
CA GLN A 20 -16.28 -3.69 0.22
C GLN A 20 -16.86 -2.37 0.74
N ASP A 21 -16.49 -1.94 1.95
CA ASP A 21 -16.90 -0.66 2.51
C ASP A 21 -15.94 0.46 2.07
N PRO A 22 -16.43 1.49 1.34
CA PRO A 22 -15.59 2.59 0.89
C PRO A 22 -15.05 3.46 2.04
N TRP A 23 -15.76 3.56 3.17
CA TRP A 23 -15.27 4.29 4.35
C TRP A 23 -14.14 3.55 5.03
N ALA A 24 -14.23 2.22 5.12
CA ALA A 24 -13.15 1.41 5.65
C ALA A 24 -11.88 1.52 4.77
N CYS A 25 -12.03 1.45 3.45
CA CYS A 25 -10.89 1.65 2.53
C CYS A 25 -10.24 3.03 2.71
N GLN A 26 -11.04 4.08 2.84
CA GLN A 26 -10.55 5.43 3.07
C GLN A 26 -9.83 5.57 4.42
N ALA A 27 -10.39 5.00 5.49
CA ALA A 27 -9.76 5.03 6.82
C ALA A 27 -8.42 4.28 6.83
N ILE A 28 -8.36 3.13 6.15
CA ILE A 28 -7.12 2.36 6.00
C ILE A 28 -6.09 3.17 5.21
N PHE A 29 -6.49 3.77 4.08
CA PHE A 29 -5.60 4.64 3.32
C PHE A 29 -5.06 5.81 4.16
N GLN A 30 -5.91 6.48 4.93
CA GLN A 30 -5.52 7.61 5.79
C GLN A 30 -4.55 7.21 6.91
N ALA A 31 -4.57 5.96 7.35
CA ALA A 31 -3.68 5.46 8.38
C ALA A 31 -2.37 4.87 7.86
N LEU A 32 -2.24 4.67 6.54
CA LEU A 32 -0.98 4.24 5.94
C LEU A 32 0.12 5.29 6.18
N PRO A 33 1.40 4.87 6.30
CA PRO A 33 2.52 5.80 6.28
C PRO A 33 2.48 6.70 5.03
N SER A 34 2.94 7.94 5.15
CA SER A 34 2.89 8.93 4.06
C SER A 34 3.49 8.42 2.74
N LEU A 35 4.58 7.63 2.81
CA LEU A 35 5.20 7.03 1.64
C LEU A 35 4.32 5.94 0.99
N ALA A 36 3.66 5.10 1.80
CA ALA A 36 2.72 4.10 1.31
C ALA A 36 1.50 4.76 0.64
N GLN A 37 0.99 5.86 1.19
CA GLN A 37 -0.08 6.64 0.58
C GLN A 37 0.30 7.16 -0.80
N GLN A 38 1.54 7.68 -0.96
CA GLN A 38 2.04 8.16 -2.24
C GLN A 38 2.11 7.04 -3.28
N PHE A 39 2.59 5.85 -2.90
CA PHE A 39 2.58 4.68 -3.80
C PHE A 39 1.18 4.30 -4.22
N VAL A 40 0.24 4.20 -3.27
CA VAL A 40 -1.16 3.89 -3.56
C VAL A 40 -1.76 4.92 -4.53
N MET A 41 -1.59 6.22 -4.27
CA MET A 41 -2.11 7.29 -5.14
C MET A 41 -1.51 7.26 -6.55
N ARG A 42 -0.21 6.99 -6.66
CA ARG A 42 0.50 6.92 -7.94
C ARG A 42 0.11 5.70 -8.76
N LEU A 43 -0.19 4.59 -8.08
CA LEU A 43 -0.62 3.34 -8.70
C LEU A 43 -2.14 3.23 -8.87
N LEU A 44 -2.92 4.08 -8.20
CA LEU A 44 -4.39 4.07 -8.28
C LEU A 44 -4.93 4.11 -9.71
N PRO A 45 -4.41 4.94 -10.65
CA PRO A 45 -4.84 4.91 -12.04
C PRO A 45 -4.13 3.84 -12.88
N SER A 46 -3.04 3.25 -12.37
CA SER A 46 -2.26 2.23 -13.07
C SER A 46 -2.83 0.85 -12.80
N ASN A 47 -3.24 0.15 -13.84
CA ASN A 47 -3.63 -1.27 -13.73
C ASN A 47 -2.44 -2.23 -13.91
N ALA A 48 -1.23 -1.69 -14.07
CA ALA A 48 -0.02 -2.47 -14.28
C ALA A 48 0.66 -2.79 -12.94
N ALA A 49 1.14 -4.03 -12.81
CA ALA A 49 2.05 -4.40 -11.74
C ALA A 49 3.39 -3.71 -11.94
N ILE A 50 3.94 -3.13 -10.86
CA ILE A 50 5.18 -2.37 -10.88
C ILE A 50 6.25 -3.13 -10.09
N PRO A 51 7.44 -3.34 -10.66
CA PRO A 51 8.51 -4.06 -9.98
C PRO A 51 9.03 -3.26 -8.78
N ARG A 52 9.52 -3.96 -7.76
CA ARG A 52 10.04 -3.35 -6.53
C ARG A 52 11.13 -2.32 -6.81
N GLU A 53 12.03 -2.62 -7.74
CA GLU A 53 13.15 -1.77 -8.14
C GLU A 53 12.69 -0.41 -8.68
N LEU A 54 11.48 -0.35 -9.26
CA LEU A 54 10.91 0.90 -9.74
C LEU A 54 10.30 1.72 -8.60
N LEU A 55 9.72 1.07 -7.58
CA LEU A 55 9.28 1.75 -6.35
C LEU A 55 10.48 2.34 -5.59
N GLU A 56 11.59 1.61 -5.55
CA GLU A 56 12.86 2.04 -4.95
C GLU A 56 13.40 3.32 -5.62
N GLN A 57 13.32 3.40 -6.96
CA GLN A 57 13.71 4.59 -7.71
C GLN A 57 12.83 5.82 -7.47
N TRP A 58 11.62 5.65 -6.94
CA TRP A 58 10.74 6.76 -6.60
C TRP A 58 11.08 7.39 -5.26
N VAL A 59 11.89 6.73 -4.44
CA VAL A 59 12.34 7.23 -3.15
C VAL A 59 13.63 7.99 -3.32
N VAL A 60 13.58 9.30 -3.08
CA VAL A 60 14.78 10.13 -3.06
C VAL A 60 15.38 10.06 -1.65
N PRO A 61 16.62 9.56 -1.48
CA PRO A 61 17.28 9.56 -0.17
C PRO A 61 17.59 10.99 0.26
N GLU A 62 17.55 11.24 1.58
CA GLU A 62 17.91 12.53 2.14
C GLU A 62 19.40 12.85 1.90
N PRO A 63 19.78 14.13 1.75
CA PRO A 63 21.16 14.53 1.56
C PRO A 63 22.03 14.08 2.74
N GLY A 64 22.89 13.08 2.51
CA GLY A 64 23.75 12.45 3.52
C GLY A 64 23.59 10.93 3.64
N GLU A 65 22.46 10.38 3.16
CA GLU A 65 22.14 8.94 3.24
C GLU A 65 22.15 8.24 1.87
N ALA A 66 22.82 8.85 0.87
CA ALA A 66 22.77 8.49 -0.55
C ALA A 66 23.15 7.04 -0.94
N LYS A 67 23.51 6.17 0.02
CA LYS A 67 23.90 4.79 -0.22
C LYS A 67 22.95 3.74 0.37
N ARG A 68 21.94 4.13 1.15
CA ARG A 68 21.02 3.16 1.78
C ARG A 68 19.57 3.54 1.51
N MET A 69 18.76 2.51 1.25
CA MET A 69 17.30 2.64 1.20
C MET A 69 16.81 3.14 2.55
N PRO A 70 15.97 4.18 2.62
CA PRO A 70 15.53 4.70 3.90
C PRO A 70 14.59 3.68 4.58
N PRO A 71 14.65 3.53 5.92
CA PRO A 71 13.89 2.51 6.65
C PRO A 71 12.37 2.65 6.46
N GLN A 72 11.91 3.87 6.21
CA GLN A 72 10.52 4.18 5.89
C GLN A 72 10.00 3.47 4.62
N PHE A 73 10.88 3.14 3.66
CA PHE A 73 10.50 2.38 2.48
C PHE A 73 10.10 0.95 2.84
N GLN A 74 10.91 0.28 3.65
CA GLN A 74 10.61 -1.08 4.09
C GLN A 74 9.33 -1.10 4.93
N ALA A 75 9.21 -0.19 5.91
CA ALA A 75 8.01 -0.10 6.74
C ALA A 75 6.73 0.18 5.91
N ALA A 76 6.83 1.01 4.86
CA ALA A 76 5.72 1.27 3.96
C ALA A 76 5.31 0.01 3.18
N LEU A 77 6.26 -0.74 2.63
CA LEU A 77 5.98 -1.98 1.92
C LEU A 77 5.40 -3.05 2.84
N GLU A 78 5.98 -3.24 4.02
CA GLU A 78 5.49 -4.20 5.03
C GLU A 78 4.04 -3.90 5.41
N LYS A 79 3.68 -2.62 5.60
CA LYS A 79 2.29 -2.23 5.88
C LYS A 79 1.36 -2.45 4.68
N LEU A 80 1.80 -2.15 3.47
CA LEU A 80 1.00 -2.37 2.25
C LEU A 80 0.73 -3.85 1.99
N GLU A 81 1.73 -4.70 2.23
CA GLU A 81 1.63 -6.16 2.11
C GLU A 81 0.80 -6.75 3.25
N GLY A 82 1.08 -6.36 4.50
CA GLY A 82 0.38 -6.85 5.69
C GLY A 82 -1.11 -6.59 5.62
N LEU A 83 -1.48 -5.37 5.22
CA LEU A 83 -2.88 -5.00 5.03
C LEU A 83 -3.47 -5.54 3.73
N ARG A 84 -2.70 -6.16 2.84
CA ARG A 84 -3.13 -6.63 1.51
C ARG A 84 -3.67 -5.51 0.62
N VAL A 85 -3.20 -4.28 0.85
CA VAL A 85 -3.48 -3.13 -0.02
C VAL A 85 -2.79 -3.33 -1.36
N PHE A 86 -1.56 -3.87 -1.36
CA PHE A 86 -0.88 -4.35 -2.54
C PHE A 86 -0.85 -5.88 -2.57
N VAL A 87 -0.98 -6.43 -3.77
CA VAL A 87 -0.83 -7.85 -4.03
C VAL A 87 0.38 -8.06 -4.95
N ASP A 88 1.23 -9.02 -4.59
CA ASP A 88 2.30 -9.47 -5.45
C ASP A 88 1.71 -10.23 -6.64
N GLN A 89 2.12 -9.84 -7.84
CA GLN A 89 1.83 -10.55 -9.08
C GLN A 89 3.14 -10.76 -9.83
N ASN A 90 3.70 -11.96 -9.74
CA ASN A 90 4.94 -12.37 -10.42
C ASN A 90 6.13 -11.43 -10.13
N GLY A 91 6.30 -10.98 -8.88
CA GLY A 91 7.39 -10.08 -8.48
C GLY A 91 7.14 -8.59 -8.75
N GLY A 92 5.91 -8.23 -9.11
CA GLY A 92 5.46 -6.84 -9.21
C GLY A 92 4.33 -6.54 -8.24
N TYR A 93 4.31 -5.32 -7.72
CA TYR A 93 3.25 -4.82 -6.85
C TYR A 93 2.14 -4.18 -7.67
N ARG A 94 0.89 -4.57 -7.38
CA ARG A 94 -0.29 -3.86 -7.87
C ARG A 94 -1.25 -3.55 -6.72
N PRO A 95 -2.05 -2.48 -6.82
CA PRO A 95 -3.15 -2.25 -5.89
C PRO A 95 -4.15 -3.41 -5.89
N HIS A 96 -4.72 -3.71 -4.73
CA HIS A 96 -5.81 -4.66 -4.61
C HIS A 96 -7.03 -4.14 -5.37
N PRO A 97 -7.64 -4.93 -6.28
CA PRO A 97 -8.65 -4.42 -7.21
C PRO A 97 -9.89 -3.86 -6.51
N THR A 98 -10.37 -4.53 -5.45
CA THR A 98 -11.51 -4.04 -4.64
C THR A 98 -11.18 -2.71 -3.95
N PHE A 99 -10.02 -2.63 -3.29
CA PHE A 99 -9.57 -1.43 -2.58
C PHE A 99 -9.38 -0.25 -3.55
N GLN A 100 -8.72 -0.48 -4.69
CA GLN A 100 -8.54 0.50 -5.76
C GLN A 100 -9.88 1.02 -6.26
N LYS A 101 -10.83 0.12 -6.56
CA LYS A 101 -12.17 0.50 -7.02
C LYS A 101 -12.88 1.39 -6.00
N GLN A 102 -12.83 1.06 -4.72
CA GLN A 102 -13.50 1.86 -3.68
C GLN A 102 -12.88 3.26 -3.52
N LEU A 103 -11.56 3.37 -3.59
CA LEU A 103 -10.88 4.66 -3.50
C LEU A 103 -11.12 5.55 -4.73
N MET A 104 -11.18 4.96 -5.93
CA MET A 104 -11.43 5.71 -7.17
C MET A 104 -12.85 6.27 -7.27
N VAL A 105 -13.83 5.69 -6.57
CA VAL A 105 -15.22 6.18 -6.60
C VAL A 105 -15.39 7.50 -5.84
N ARG A 106 -14.43 7.89 -4.98
CA ARG A 106 -14.54 9.06 -4.09
C ARG A 106 -13.42 10.10 -4.25
N ILE A 107 -12.55 9.93 -5.24
CA ILE A 107 -11.57 10.95 -5.69
C ILE A 107 -12.16 11.69 -6.88
#